data_AF-A0A8A1L705-F1
#
_entry.id   AF-A0A8A1L705-F1
#
_cell.length_a   1.000
_cell.length_b   1.000
_cell.length_c   1.000
_cell.angle_alpha   90.00
_cell.angle_beta   90.00
_cell.angle_gamma   90.00
#
_symmetry.space_group_name_H-M   'P 1'
#
loop_
_entity.id
_entity.type
_entity.pdbx_description
1 polymer ?
#
loop_
_entity_poly.entity_id
_entity_poly.type
_entity_poly.pdbx_seq_one_letter_code
_entity_poly.pdbx_strand_id
1 'polypeptide(L)'
;MESIREDIAPKISDQLFWSPEDGPGRKGVFDRIKRKRRLKKSITLNPEQLHDILNFIANNQDEGGNVLWTPEILFRYVPSNFEGATVPRKTANNVLSHAISKSFFSIFPSV
;
A
#
# COMPACT_ATOMS: atom_id res chain seq x y z
N MET A 1 -11.36 29.31 22.31
CA MET A 1 -11.99 28.13 21.69
C MET A 1 -12.31 28.50 20.24
N GLU A 2 -11.47 28.07 19.31
CA GLU A 2 -11.67 28.32 17.87
C GLU A 2 -12.74 27.39 17.33
N SER A 3 -13.77 27.96 16.68
CA SER A 3 -14.86 27.20 16.07
C SER A 3 -14.34 26.43 14.86
N ILE A 4 -14.53 25.11 14.86
CA ILE A 4 -14.28 24.26 13.71
C ILE A 4 -15.28 24.67 12.63
N ARG A 5 -14.80 25.30 11.54
CA ARG A 5 -15.62 25.66 10.38
C ARG A 5 -16.00 24.38 9.65
N GLU A 6 -17.29 24.04 9.64
CA GLU A 6 -17.84 22.82 9.04
C GLU A 6 -17.88 22.84 7.50
N ASP A 7 -17.53 23.96 6.86
CA ASP A 7 -17.64 24.15 5.40
C ASP A 7 -16.40 23.73 4.59
N ILE A 8 -15.36 23.21 5.23
CA ILE A 8 -14.20 22.66 4.53
C ILE A 8 -14.31 21.15 4.60
N ALA A 9 -14.74 20.53 3.50
CA ALA A 9 -14.54 19.09 3.32
C ALA A 9 -13.08 18.81 3.69
N PRO A 10 -12.81 17.97 4.72
CA PRO A 10 -11.46 17.78 5.19
C PRO A 10 -10.65 17.41 3.96
N LYS A 11 -9.59 18.18 3.65
CA LYS A 11 -8.63 17.83 2.59
C LYS A 11 -8.37 16.34 2.79
N ILE A 12 -8.99 15.49 1.95
CA ILE A 12 -8.95 14.04 2.13
C ILE A 12 -7.50 13.75 1.84
N SER A 13 -6.73 13.71 2.92
CA SER A 13 -5.30 13.58 2.86
C SER A 13 -5.05 12.35 1.99
N ASP A 14 -4.22 12.49 0.95
CA ASP A 14 -3.73 11.41 0.10
C ASP A 14 -3.08 10.25 0.91
N GLN A 15 -3.10 10.34 2.24
CA GLN A 15 -2.62 9.39 3.24
C GLN A 15 -3.71 8.46 3.79
N LEU A 16 -5.00 8.75 3.59
CA LEU A 16 -6.07 7.95 4.17
C LEU A 16 -6.60 6.96 3.14
N PHE A 17 -6.44 5.67 3.43
CA PHE A 17 -7.01 4.57 2.64
C PHE A 17 -8.53 4.45 2.86
N TRP A 18 -9.22 5.56 2.65
CA TRP A 18 -10.63 5.81 2.96
C TRP A 18 -11.51 5.46 1.77
N SER A 19 -12.68 4.90 2.06
CA SER A 19 -13.76 4.69 1.09
C SER A 19 -15.02 5.42 1.57
N PRO A 20 -15.87 5.93 0.66
CA PRO A 20 -17.20 6.44 1.00
C PRO A 20 -18.07 5.45 1.79
N GLU A 21 -17.78 4.15 1.69
CA GLU A 21 -18.47 3.07 2.40
C GLU A 21 -17.98 2.87 3.86
N ASP A 22 -16.92 3.56 4.28
CA ASP A 22 -16.39 3.43 5.65
C ASP A 22 -17.42 3.94 6.68
N GLY A 23 -17.68 3.14 7.72
CA GLY A 23 -18.56 3.57 8.81
C GLY A 23 -18.01 4.77 9.59
N PRO A 24 -18.84 5.53 10.32
CA PRO A 24 -18.37 6.67 11.10
C PRO A 24 -17.49 6.24 12.30
N GLY A 25 -16.59 7.13 12.70
CA GLY A 25 -15.76 6.99 13.91
C GLY A 25 -14.88 5.73 13.90
N ARG A 26 -14.93 4.95 15.01
CA ARG A 26 -14.10 3.75 15.18
C ARG A 26 -14.43 2.65 14.16
N LYS A 27 -15.68 2.56 13.68
CA LYS A 27 -16.07 1.54 12.69
C LYS A 27 -15.29 1.71 11.39
N GLY A 28 -15.22 2.94 10.86
CA GLY A 28 -14.43 3.24 9.66
C GLY A 28 -12.94 2.93 9.82
N VAL A 29 -12.37 3.13 11.01
CA VAL A 29 -10.97 2.72 11.26
C VAL A 29 -10.81 1.20 11.10
N PHE A 30 -11.74 0.40 11.63
CA PHE A 30 -11.73 -1.05 11.44
C PHE A 30 -11.96 -1.45 9.98
N ASP A 31 -12.83 -0.76 9.26
CA ASP A 31 -13.09 -1.00 7.84
C ASP A 31 -11.82 -0.81 7.00
N ARG A 32 -11.08 0.29 7.25
CA ARG A 32 -9.78 0.55 6.61
C ARG A 32 -8.74 -0.51 6.94
N ILE A 33 -8.66 -0.97 8.20
CA ILE A 33 -7.74 -2.04 8.60
C ILE A 33 -8.09 -3.34 7.89
N LYS A 34 -9.37 -3.72 7.83
CA LYS A 34 -9.85 -4.92 7.13
C LYS A 34 -9.58 -4.83 5.62
N ARG A 35 -9.87 -3.68 5.00
CA ARG A 35 -9.56 -3.40 3.60
C ARG A 35 -8.07 -3.55 3.32
N LYS A 36 -7.20 -2.95 4.14
CA LYS A 36 -5.74 -3.10 4.02
C LYS A 36 -5.28 -4.56 4.13
N ARG A 37 -5.89 -5.35 5.01
CA ARG A 37 -5.60 -6.79 5.12
C ARG A 37 -6.04 -7.56 3.87
N ARG A 38 -7.20 -7.24 3.30
CA ARG A 38 -7.67 -7.84 2.04
C ARG A 38 -6.77 -7.46 0.87
N LEU A 39 -6.40 -6.18 0.75
CA LEU A 39 -5.44 -5.71 -0.25
C LEU A 39 -4.10 -6.45 -0.13
N LYS A 40 -3.55 -6.60 1.09
CA LYS A 40 -2.32 -7.40 1.29
C LYS A 40 -2.45 -8.84 0.82
N LYS A 41 -3.62 -9.47 1.03
CA LYS A 41 -3.86 -10.87 0.63
C LYS A 41 -4.09 -11.02 -0.87
N SER A 42 -4.62 -9.99 -1.54
CA SER A 42 -4.90 -10.04 -2.98
C SER A 42 -3.67 -9.89 -3.85
N ILE A 43 -2.56 -9.35 -3.32
CA ILE A 43 -1.31 -9.23 -4.07
C ILE A 43 -0.49 -10.52 -3.91
N THR A 44 -0.21 -11.15 -5.05
CA THR A 44 0.68 -12.30 -5.18
C THR A 44 1.60 -12.05 -6.35
N LEU A 45 2.90 -12.19 -6.14
CA LEU A 45 3.90 -12.04 -7.21
C LEU A 45 4.25 -13.43 -7.74
N ASN A 46 4.28 -13.56 -9.06
CA ASN A 46 4.90 -14.72 -9.70
C ASN A 46 6.45 -14.57 -9.70
N PRO A 47 7.22 -15.61 -10.07
CA PRO A 47 8.68 -15.54 -10.07
C PRO A 47 9.26 -14.44 -10.97
N GLU A 48 8.67 -14.20 -12.15
CA GLU A 48 9.13 -13.16 -13.08
C GLU A 48 8.92 -11.75 -12.51
N GLN A 49 7.76 -11.50 -11.90
CA GLN A 49 7.43 -10.25 -11.22
C GLN A 49 8.32 -10.03 -10.01
N LEU A 50 8.60 -11.09 -9.23
CA LEU A 50 9.53 -11.00 -8.10
C LEU A 50 10.93 -10.64 -8.60
N HIS A 51 11.40 -11.28 -9.66
CA HIS A 51 12.69 -10.96 -10.28
C HIS A 51 12.76 -9.52 -10.79
N ASP A 52 11.73 -9.03 -11.49
CA ASP A 52 11.65 -7.63 -11.94
C ASP A 52 11.74 -6.65 -10.77
N ILE A 53 10.99 -6.89 -9.69
CA ILE A 53 10.99 -6.03 -8.51
C ILE A 53 12.35 -6.08 -7.77
N LEU A 54 12.96 -7.25 -7.64
CA LEU A 54 14.28 -7.37 -7.00
C LEU A 54 15.37 -6.66 -7.82
N ASN A 55 15.30 -6.74 -9.15
CA ASN A 55 16.18 -5.97 -10.02
C ASN A 55 15.94 -4.46 -9.89
N PHE A 56 14.68 -4.03 -9.78
CA PHE A 56 14.38 -2.63 -9.49
C PHE A 56 15.01 -2.21 -8.16
N ILE A 57 14.82 -2.99 -7.09
CA ILE A 57 15.38 -2.70 -5.75
C ILE A 57 16.90 -2.57 -5.81
N ALA A 58 17.60 -3.51 -6.43
CA ALA A 58 19.05 -3.52 -6.52
C ALA A 58 19.63 -2.27 -7.21
N ASN A 59 18.88 -1.67 -8.13
CA ASN A 59 19.30 -0.50 -8.89
C ASN A 59 18.75 0.84 -8.35
N ASN A 60 17.86 0.81 -7.35
CA ASN A 60 17.15 2.01 -6.86
C ASN A 60 17.22 2.09 -5.33
N GLN A 61 18.43 2.05 -4.78
CA GLN A 61 18.71 2.27 -3.37
C GLN A 61 19.48 3.59 -3.18
N ASP A 62 19.22 4.28 -2.07
CA ASP A 62 20.08 5.37 -1.61
C ASP A 62 21.37 4.83 -0.94
N GLU A 63 22.27 5.74 -0.56
CA GLU A 63 23.52 5.38 0.12
C GLU A 63 23.31 4.65 1.47
N GLY A 64 22.11 4.77 2.05
CA GLY A 64 21.71 4.07 3.28
C GLY A 64 21.03 2.72 3.03
N GLY A 65 20.93 2.24 1.78
CA GLY A 65 20.26 1.00 1.41
C GLY A 65 18.73 1.08 1.41
N ASN A 66 18.14 2.28 1.53
CA ASN A 66 16.69 2.44 1.45
C ASN A 66 16.24 2.45 -0.01
N VAL A 67 15.19 1.67 -0.30
CA VAL A 67 14.63 1.62 -1.65
C VAL A 67 13.89 2.92 -1.98
N LEU A 68 14.31 3.57 -3.07
CA LEU A 68 13.70 4.76 -3.65
C LEU A 68 12.52 4.36 -4.54
N TRP A 69 11.42 3.94 -3.92
CA TRP A 69 10.21 3.54 -4.62
C TRP A 69 9.61 4.67 -5.47
N THR A 70 9.31 4.42 -6.74
CA THR A 70 8.56 5.38 -7.58
C THR A 70 7.05 5.03 -7.61
N PRO A 71 6.15 5.98 -7.88
CA PRO A 71 4.74 5.68 -8.06
C PRO A 71 4.49 4.64 -9.17
N GLU A 72 5.26 4.71 -10.26
CA GLU A 72 5.11 3.85 -11.43
C GLU A 72 5.36 2.39 -11.08
N ILE A 73 6.45 2.08 -10.35
CA ILE A 73 6.75 0.71 -9.94
C ILE A 73 5.75 0.22 -8.89
N LEU A 74 5.34 1.08 -7.95
CA LEU A 74 4.39 0.70 -6.90
C LEU A 74 3.03 0.32 -7.49
N PHE A 75 2.50 1.16 -8.37
CA PHE A 75 1.16 0.97 -8.94
C PHE A 75 1.12 0.03 -10.15
N ARG A 76 2.28 -0.43 -10.65
CA ARG A 76 2.37 -1.59 -11.55
C ARG A 76 1.94 -2.87 -10.85
N TYR A 77 2.24 -3.01 -9.56
CA TYR A 77 2.03 -4.24 -8.78
C TYR A 77 0.92 -4.14 -7.74
N VAL A 78 0.57 -2.93 -7.31
CA VAL A 78 -0.52 -2.67 -6.38
C VAL A 78 -1.58 -1.84 -7.11
N PRO A 79 -2.86 -2.21 -7.06
CA PRO A 79 -3.90 -1.41 -7.72
C PRO A 79 -3.93 0.01 -7.11
N SER A 80 -4.14 1.01 -7.95
CA SER A 80 -4.28 2.41 -7.52
C SER A 80 -5.62 2.66 -6.80
N ASN A 81 -6.62 1.82 -7.03
CA ASN A 81 -7.93 1.83 -6.37
C ASN A 81 -8.31 0.42 -5.90
N PHE A 82 -8.88 0.29 -4.70
CA PHE A 82 -9.29 -0.99 -4.13
C PHE A 82 -10.50 -0.83 -3.21
N GLU A 83 -11.57 -1.57 -3.47
CA GLU A 83 -12.83 -1.53 -2.67
C GLU A 83 -13.33 -0.10 -2.42
N GLY A 84 -13.41 0.69 -3.50
CA GLY A 84 -13.89 2.08 -3.46
C GLY A 84 -12.93 3.10 -2.84
N ALA A 85 -11.72 2.67 -2.44
CA ALA A 85 -10.71 3.54 -1.86
C ALA A 85 -9.52 3.74 -2.81
N THR A 86 -9.08 4.98 -2.98
CA THR A 86 -7.77 5.29 -3.58
C THR A 86 -6.68 4.75 -2.66
N VAL A 87 -5.72 4.00 -3.21
CA VAL A 87 -4.62 3.41 -2.43
C VAL A 87 -3.51 4.45 -2.24
N PRO A 88 -3.22 4.89 -0.99
CA PRO A 88 -2.11 5.79 -0.72
C PRO A 88 -0.77 5.16 -1.09
N ARG A 89 0.19 5.97 -1.56
CA ARG A 89 1.57 5.50 -1.86
C ARG A 89 2.21 4.75 -0.69
N LYS A 90 2.03 5.24 0.54
CA LYS A 90 2.51 4.56 1.77
C LYS A 90 1.85 3.19 1.96
N THR A 91 0.58 3.04 1.59
CA THR A 91 -0.12 1.75 1.65
C THR A 91 0.39 0.83 0.56
N ALA A 92 0.57 1.33 -0.67
CA ALA A 92 1.12 0.56 -1.78
C ALA A 92 2.51 0.01 -1.45
N ASN A 93 3.42 0.84 -0.94
CA ASN A 93 4.75 0.41 -0.50
C ASN A 93 4.68 -0.70 0.57
N ASN A 94 3.87 -0.49 1.62
CA ASN A 94 3.69 -1.50 2.68
C ASN A 94 3.10 -2.83 2.18
N VAL A 95 2.22 -2.77 1.18
CA VAL A 95 1.59 -3.95 0.57
C VAL A 95 2.60 -4.68 -0.31
N LEU A 96 3.32 -3.94 -1.16
CA LEU A 96 4.31 -4.51 -2.06
C LEU A 96 5.47 -5.13 -1.29
N SER A 97 6.01 -4.44 -0.29
CA SER A 97 7.04 -4.98 0.61
C SER A 97 6.60 -6.30 1.25
N HIS A 98 5.34 -6.39 1.70
CA HIS A 98 4.80 -7.64 2.24
C HIS A 98 4.69 -8.76 1.19
N ALA A 99 4.26 -8.42 -0.03
CA ALA A 99 4.15 -9.38 -1.13
C ALA A 99 5.52 -9.92 -1.57
N ILE A 100 6.55 -9.07 -1.60
CA ILE A 100 7.94 -9.47 -1.88
C ILE A 100 8.42 -10.48 -0.84
N SER A 101 8.33 -10.14 0.45
CA SER A 101 8.77 -11.07 1.52
C SER A 101 8.01 -12.40 1.44
N LYS A 102 6.68 -12.35 1.28
CA LYS A 102 5.85 -13.57 1.16
C LYS A 102 6.27 -14.43 -0.03
N SER A 103 6.52 -13.82 -1.18
CA SER A 103 6.89 -14.54 -2.41
C SER A 103 8.30 -15.11 -2.31
N PHE A 104 9.23 -14.36 -1.72
CA PHE A 104 10.59 -14.81 -1.43
C PHE A 104 10.59 -16.07 -0.55
N PHE A 105 9.91 -16.05 0.60
CA PHE A 105 9.81 -17.22 1.48
C PHE A 105 9.02 -18.39 0.88
N SER A 106 8.10 -18.12 -0.05
CA SER A 106 7.40 -19.18 -0.77
C SER A 106 8.31 -19.92 -1.75
N ILE A 107 9.30 -19.24 -2.31
CA ILE A 107 10.26 -19.81 -3.27
C ILE A 107 11.47 -20.42 -2.54
N PHE A 108 11.91 -19.77 -1.46
CA PHE A 108 13.03 -20.19 -0.62
C PHE A 108 12.54 -20.50 0.80
N PRO A 109 11.81 -21.62 1.00
CA PRO A 109 11.19 -21.96 2.29
C PRO A 109 12.19 -22.32 3.41
N SER A 110 13.47 -22.47 3.08
CA SER A 110 14.54 -22.92 3.99
C SER A 110 15.50 -21.80 4.43
N VAL A 111 15.16 -20.53 4.16
CA VAL A 111 15.93 -19.34 4.58
C VAL A 111 15.33 -18.74 5.84
#